data_AF-A0A7K0LFX0-F1
#
_entry.id   AF-A0A7K0LFX0-F1
#
_cell.length_a   1.000
_cell.length_b   1.000
_cell.length_c   1.000
_cell.angle_alpha   90.00
_cell.angle_beta   90.00
_cell.angle_gamma   90.00
#
_symmetry.space_group_name_H-M   'P 1'
#
loop_
_entity.id
_entity.type
_entity.pdbx_description
1 polymer ?
#
loop_
_entity_poly.entity_id
_entity_poly.type
_entity_poly.pdbx_seq_one_letter_code
_entity_poly.pdbx_strand_id
1 'polypeptide(L)'
;RPWMGDNAIHAASQALARIAAHNSESVSVDGLEYRESIQVVHFEGGVANNVVPDSAVMRVNRRFAPAYDTQTALAQVSALLEGAESVVVLNDSPAAPPNLMNPLIAEFIGTNDLAVRPKLGWTDVARFTSHGVPALNFGPGNPEIAHTHGEFVERVELDACYAVLARFIGLI
;
A
#
# COMPACT_ATOMS: atom_id res chain seq x y z
N ARG A 1 4.79 -39.69 -15.17
CA ARG A 1 6.00 -40.20 -14.48
C ARG A 1 6.54 -39.06 -13.61
N PRO A 2 5.94 -38.81 -12.43
CA PRO A 2 6.28 -37.65 -11.62
C PRO A 2 7.73 -37.63 -11.13
N TRP A 3 8.36 -38.79 -10.93
CA TRP A 3 9.77 -38.92 -10.49
C TRP A 3 10.82 -38.49 -11.52
N MET A 4 10.42 -38.08 -12.73
CA MET A 4 11.34 -37.63 -13.79
C MET A 4 11.42 -36.10 -13.90
N GLY A 5 10.75 -35.35 -13.04
CA GLY A 5 10.80 -33.88 -13.04
C GLY A 5 10.39 -33.31 -11.69
N ASP A 6 10.69 -32.03 -11.50
CA ASP A 6 10.36 -31.30 -10.29
C ASP A 6 9.12 -30.43 -10.53
N ASN A 7 8.12 -30.58 -9.66
CA ASN A 7 6.86 -29.88 -9.82
C ASN A 7 6.98 -28.43 -9.33
N ALA A 8 6.95 -27.47 -10.24
CA ALA A 8 7.13 -26.05 -9.93
C ALA A 8 6.03 -25.48 -9.00
N ILE A 9 4.80 -25.98 -9.09
CA ILE A 9 3.71 -25.57 -8.18
C ILE A 9 4.03 -26.04 -6.75
N HIS A 10 4.53 -27.27 -6.59
CA HIS A 10 4.92 -27.78 -5.28
C HIS A 10 6.09 -27.00 -4.70
N ALA A 11 7.09 -26.63 -5.51
CA ALA A 11 8.18 -25.77 -5.07
C ALA A 11 7.69 -24.40 -4.61
N ALA A 12 6.80 -23.76 -5.40
CA ALA A 12 6.22 -22.46 -5.07
C ALA A 12 5.35 -22.47 -3.79
N SER A 13 4.80 -23.63 -3.40
CA SER A 13 3.96 -23.76 -2.21
C SER A 13 4.67 -23.34 -0.91
N GLN A 14 5.99 -23.47 -0.82
CA GLN A 14 6.77 -23.06 0.35
C GLN A 14 6.78 -21.54 0.52
N ALA A 15 6.99 -20.81 -0.58
CA ALA A 15 6.92 -19.35 -0.58
C ALA A 15 5.49 -18.85 -0.32
N LEU A 16 4.48 -19.51 -0.92
CA LEU A 16 3.07 -19.22 -0.60
C LEU A 16 2.77 -19.40 0.89
N ALA A 17 3.25 -20.49 1.50
CA ALA A 17 3.05 -20.76 2.92
C ALA A 17 3.72 -19.69 3.80
N ARG A 18 4.94 -19.25 3.46
CA ARG A 18 5.61 -18.15 4.19
C ARG A 18 4.84 -16.83 4.07
N ILE A 19 4.32 -16.50 2.88
CA ILE A 19 3.50 -15.30 2.69
C ILE A 19 2.19 -15.41 3.50
N ALA A 20 1.52 -16.56 3.45
CA ALA A 20 0.27 -16.79 4.19
C ALA A 20 0.44 -16.74 5.71
N ALA A 21 1.60 -17.18 6.22
CA ALA A 21 1.95 -17.12 7.63
C ALA A 21 2.54 -15.76 8.05
N HIS A 22 2.87 -14.87 7.11
CA HIS A 22 3.49 -13.59 7.42
C HIS A 22 2.48 -12.68 8.13
N ASN A 23 2.80 -12.31 9.37
CA ASN A 23 2.01 -11.36 10.13
C ASN A 23 2.42 -9.93 9.76
N SER A 24 1.61 -9.25 8.95
CA SER A 24 1.79 -7.83 8.68
C SER A 24 1.31 -7.01 9.88
N GLU A 25 2.26 -6.60 10.71
CA GLU A 25 2.00 -5.79 11.91
C GLU A 25 1.64 -4.34 11.56
N SER A 26 1.14 -3.60 12.55
CA SER A 26 0.97 -2.16 12.43
C SER A 26 2.25 -1.46 12.87
N VAL A 27 2.64 -0.42 12.13
CA VAL A 27 3.84 0.37 12.40
C VAL A 27 3.41 1.80 12.74
N SER A 28 3.89 2.30 13.88
CA SER A 28 3.62 3.67 14.32
C SER A 28 4.55 4.65 13.62
N VAL A 29 4.00 5.66 12.96
CA VAL A 29 4.76 6.77 12.35
C VAL A 29 4.06 8.09 12.69
N ASP A 30 4.77 9.00 13.34
CA ASP A 30 4.24 10.26 13.88
C ASP A 30 2.96 10.09 14.72
N GLY A 31 2.87 9.00 15.49
CA GLY A 31 1.70 8.69 16.32
C GLY A 31 0.47 8.17 15.56
N LEU A 32 0.61 7.89 14.25
CA LEU A 32 -0.41 7.23 13.45
C LEU A 32 -0.03 5.77 13.20
N GLU A 33 -1.01 4.87 13.33
CA GLU A 33 -0.81 3.43 13.13
C GLU A 33 -1.04 3.01 11.67
N TYR A 34 0.02 2.62 10.96
CA TYR A 34 -0.04 2.15 9.59
C TYR A 34 -0.07 0.63 9.56
N ARG A 35 -1.23 0.06 9.21
CA ARG A 35 -1.36 -1.39 9.02
C ARG A 35 -0.75 -1.81 7.68
N GLU A 36 0.26 -2.66 7.74
CA GLU A 36 0.87 -3.23 6.55
C GLU A 36 0.06 -4.40 5.98
N SER A 37 0.38 -4.82 4.76
CA SER A 37 -0.20 -6.03 4.17
C SER A 37 0.72 -6.64 3.12
N ILE A 38 0.83 -7.97 3.10
CA ILE A 38 1.37 -8.72 1.96
C ILE A 38 0.34 -9.75 1.49
N GLN A 39 0.13 -9.85 0.17
CA GLN A 39 -0.86 -10.75 -0.41
C GLN A 39 -0.36 -11.34 -1.73
N VAL A 40 -0.57 -12.64 -1.94
CA VAL A 40 -0.50 -13.21 -3.29
C VAL A 40 -1.80 -12.86 -4.00
N VAL A 41 -1.72 -12.02 -5.02
CA VAL A 41 -2.90 -11.50 -5.75
C VAL A 41 -3.12 -12.22 -7.08
N HIS A 42 -2.18 -13.07 -7.48
CA HIS A 42 -2.28 -13.91 -8.67
C HIS A 42 -1.35 -15.12 -8.51
N PHE A 43 -1.81 -16.30 -8.92
CA PHE A 43 -1.02 -17.52 -8.96
C PHE A 43 -1.39 -18.28 -10.24
N GLU A 44 -0.40 -18.55 -11.09
CA GLU A 44 -0.55 -19.34 -12.31
C GLU A 44 0.45 -20.50 -12.33
N GLY A 45 0.06 -21.63 -12.89
CA GLY A 45 0.89 -22.82 -13.07
C GLY A 45 0.06 -24.00 -13.57
N GLY A 46 0.72 -24.97 -14.21
CA GLY A 46 0.04 -26.10 -14.83
C GLY A 46 0.01 -26.01 -16.35
N VAL A 47 0.06 -27.18 -17.01
CA VAL A 47 0.02 -27.29 -18.48
C VAL A 47 -1.09 -28.24 -18.92
N ALA A 48 -1.11 -29.47 -18.39
CA ALA A 48 -2.15 -30.46 -18.64
C ALA A 48 -2.30 -31.42 -17.46
N ASN A 49 -3.43 -32.12 -17.36
CA ASN A 49 -3.78 -32.98 -16.22
C ASN A 49 -2.80 -34.14 -15.95
N ASN A 50 -1.95 -34.49 -16.91
CA ASN A 50 -0.99 -35.60 -16.86
C ASN A 50 0.47 -35.15 -17.06
N VAL A 51 0.74 -33.85 -17.02
CA VAL A 51 2.08 -33.24 -17.18
C VAL A 51 2.53 -32.65 -15.86
N VAL A 52 3.77 -32.91 -15.47
CA VAL A 52 4.40 -32.25 -14.31
C VAL A 52 4.70 -30.80 -14.72
N PRO A 53 4.15 -29.78 -14.05
CA PRO A 53 4.40 -28.40 -14.40
C PRO A 53 5.85 -28.02 -14.12
N ASP A 54 6.49 -27.41 -15.11
CA ASP A 54 7.86 -26.91 -15.08
C ASP A 54 7.96 -25.45 -14.64
N SER A 55 6.83 -24.72 -14.58
CA SER A 55 6.76 -23.33 -14.15
C SER A 55 5.55 -23.03 -13.27
N ALA A 56 5.73 -22.07 -12.37
CA ALA A 56 4.68 -21.46 -11.56
C ALA A 56 5.04 -19.99 -11.32
N VAL A 57 4.06 -19.10 -11.43
CA VAL A 57 4.24 -17.65 -11.29
C VAL A 57 3.28 -17.12 -10.23
N MET A 58 3.83 -16.42 -9.24
CA MET A 58 3.06 -15.69 -8.24
C MET A 58 3.26 -14.18 -8.41
N ARG A 59 2.17 -13.40 -8.34
CA ARG A 59 2.26 -11.95 -8.16
C ARG A 59 1.93 -11.60 -6.73
N VAL A 60 2.83 -10.86 -6.09
CA VAL A 60 2.71 -10.46 -4.69
C VAL A 60 2.50 -8.95 -4.63
N ASN A 61 1.46 -8.51 -3.92
CA ASN A 61 1.26 -7.12 -3.58
C ASN A 61 1.69 -6.90 -2.12
N ARG A 62 2.62 -5.99 -1.90
CA ARG A 62 3.05 -5.54 -0.58
C ARG A 62 2.70 -4.07 -0.41
N ARG A 63 2.01 -3.76 0.69
CA ARG A 63 1.81 -2.41 1.21
C ARG A 63 2.57 -2.29 2.53
N PHE A 64 3.35 -1.23 2.65
CA PHE A 64 4.25 -1.01 3.77
C PHE A 64 4.06 0.41 4.32
N ALA A 65 4.36 0.57 5.61
CA ALA A 65 4.27 1.84 6.31
C ALA A 65 5.34 2.82 5.82
N PRO A 66 5.14 4.14 5.97
CA PRO A 66 6.14 5.16 5.63
C PRO A 66 7.34 5.20 6.60
N ALA A 67 7.65 4.07 7.24
CA ALA A 67 8.88 3.82 7.98
C ALA A 67 9.97 3.15 7.12
N TYR A 68 9.59 2.64 5.93
CA TYR A 68 10.48 1.92 5.03
C TYR A 68 10.54 2.60 3.65
N ASP A 69 11.66 2.41 2.95
CA ASP A 69 11.77 2.71 1.53
C ASP A 69 11.44 1.48 0.66
N THR A 70 11.36 1.67 -0.66
CA THR A 70 11.03 0.59 -1.60
C THR A 70 12.09 -0.52 -1.59
N GLN A 71 13.36 -0.17 -1.36
CA GLN A 71 14.46 -1.14 -1.32
C GLN A 71 14.34 -2.07 -0.10
N THR A 72 14.06 -1.52 1.08
CA THR A 72 13.83 -2.29 2.31
C THR A 72 12.59 -3.17 2.18
N ALA A 73 11.50 -2.62 1.63
CA ALA A 73 10.28 -3.38 1.38
C ALA A 73 10.51 -4.54 0.39
N LEU A 74 11.31 -4.33 -0.66
CA LEU A 74 11.68 -5.38 -1.62
C LEU A 74 12.55 -6.46 -1.00
N ALA A 75 13.50 -6.10 -0.13
CA ALA A 75 14.32 -7.07 0.58
C ALA A 75 13.47 -7.97 1.49
N GLN A 76 12.51 -7.38 2.22
CA GLN A 76 11.55 -8.12 3.06
C GLN A 76 10.71 -9.11 2.23
N VAL A 77 10.19 -8.68 1.07
CA VAL A 77 9.42 -9.56 0.19
C VAL A 77 10.30 -10.66 -0.40
N SER A 78 11.50 -10.32 -0.86
CA SER A 78 12.45 -11.28 -1.45
C SER A 78 12.82 -12.39 -0.47
N ALA A 79 12.96 -12.07 0.83
CA ALA A 79 13.21 -13.07 1.86
C ALA A 79 12.08 -14.10 1.99
N LEU A 80 10.81 -13.68 1.82
CA LEU A 80 9.66 -14.59 1.85
C LEU A 80 9.58 -15.47 0.58
N LEU A 81 10.16 -14.99 -0.52
CA LEU A 81 10.21 -15.65 -1.83
C LEU A 81 11.46 -16.53 -2.03
N GLU A 82 12.23 -16.84 -0.97
CA GLU A 82 13.40 -17.71 -1.05
C GLU A 82 13.12 -19.02 -1.81
N GLY A 83 13.97 -19.37 -2.77
CA GLY A 83 13.78 -20.55 -3.63
C GLY A 83 13.01 -20.27 -4.93
N ALA A 84 12.51 -19.06 -5.14
CA ALA A 84 12.10 -18.61 -6.46
C ALA A 84 13.33 -18.48 -7.39
N GLU A 85 13.19 -18.90 -8.65
CA GLU A 85 14.25 -18.79 -9.67
C GLU A 85 14.58 -17.31 -9.96
N SER A 86 13.57 -16.45 -9.99
CA SER A 86 13.74 -15.01 -10.16
C SER A 86 12.63 -14.23 -9.45
N VAL A 87 12.95 -13.00 -9.06
CA VAL A 87 12.00 -12.02 -8.53
C VAL A 87 12.09 -10.76 -9.40
N VAL A 88 10.96 -10.36 -9.98
CA VAL A 88 10.86 -9.19 -10.85
C VAL A 88 9.92 -8.18 -10.22
N VAL A 89 10.40 -6.94 -10.07
CA VAL A 89 9.58 -5.82 -9.62
C VAL A 89 8.74 -5.31 -10.79
N LEU A 90 7.43 -5.51 -10.73
CA LEU A 90 6.50 -5.02 -11.76
C LEU A 90 6.19 -3.54 -11.59
N ASN A 91 6.10 -3.08 -10.35
CA ASN A 91 5.86 -1.70 -9.96
C ASN A 91 6.33 -1.50 -8.52
N ASP A 92 6.94 -0.37 -8.24
CA ASP A 92 7.19 0.11 -6.89
C ASP A 92 6.76 1.58 -6.77
N SER A 93 6.50 2.01 -5.55
CA SER A 93 6.12 3.40 -5.29
C SER A 93 6.61 3.80 -3.91
N PRO A 94 7.25 4.96 -3.76
CA PRO A 94 7.73 5.42 -2.46
C PRO A 94 6.54 5.68 -1.53
N ALA A 95 6.78 5.50 -0.24
CA ALA A 95 5.84 5.89 0.80
C ALA A 95 5.93 7.39 1.08
N ALA A 96 4.90 7.94 1.73
CA ALA A 96 4.87 9.33 2.17
C ALA A 96 4.70 9.39 3.69
N PRO A 97 5.69 9.88 4.47
CA PRO A 97 5.47 10.16 5.88
C PRO A 97 4.41 11.27 6.04
N PRO A 98 3.62 11.23 7.12
CA PRO A 98 2.58 12.23 7.38
C PRO A 98 3.17 13.61 7.72
N ASN A 99 4.41 13.66 8.25
CA ASN A 99 5.15 14.88 8.57
C ASN A 99 4.34 15.85 9.44
N LEU A 100 3.71 15.34 10.51
CA LEU A 100 2.79 16.13 11.34
C LEU A 100 3.45 17.33 12.03
N MET A 101 4.78 17.29 12.19
CA MET A 101 5.58 18.38 12.75
C MET A 101 5.97 19.45 11.72
N ASN A 102 5.65 19.28 10.43
CA ASN A 102 5.88 20.32 9.44
C ASN A 102 5.01 21.56 9.76
N PRO A 103 5.57 22.78 9.80
CA PRO A 103 4.83 23.97 10.22
C PRO A 103 3.54 24.21 9.44
N LEU A 104 3.57 24.03 8.11
CA LEU A 104 2.41 24.26 7.25
C LEU A 104 1.32 23.20 7.45
N ILE A 105 1.72 21.94 7.65
CA ILE A 105 0.81 20.83 7.94
C ILE A 105 0.17 21.02 9.32
N ALA A 106 0.99 21.34 10.33
CA ALA A 106 0.52 21.58 11.69
C ALA A 106 -0.44 22.78 11.76
N GLU A 107 -0.14 23.87 11.05
CA GLU A 107 -1.02 25.03 10.93
C GLU A 107 -2.35 24.67 10.25
N PHE A 108 -2.31 23.91 9.14
CA PHE A 108 -3.51 23.48 8.42
C PHE A 108 -4.45 22.66 9.32
N ILE A 109 -3.88 21.71 10.06
CA ILE A 109 -4.60 20.86 11.00
C ILE A 109 -5.16 21.69 12.15
N GLY A 110 -4.31 22.49 12.81
CA GLY A 110 -4.67 23.25 14.02
C GLY A 110 -5.68 24.37 13.76
N THR A 111 -5.56 25.09 12.65
CA THR A 111 -6.48 26.18 12.27
C THR A 111 -7.91 25.68 12.06
N ASN A 112 -8.06 24.41 11.70
CA ASN A 112 -9.33 23.81 11.31
C ASN A 112 -9.78 22.69 12.25
N ASP A 113 -9.06 22.44 13.34
CA ASP A 113 -9.31 21.36 14.32
C ASP A 113 -9.57 19.99 13.63
N LEU A 114 -8.71 19.64 12.67
CA LEU A 114 -8.93 18.47 11.82
C LEU A 114 -8.51 17.17 12.51
N ALA A 115 -9.38 16.16 12.44
CA ALA A 115 -9.03 14.80 12.80
C ALA A 115 -8.06 14.20 11.76
N VAL A 116 -6.90 13.73 12.23
CA VAL A 116 -5.86 13.12 11.39
C VAL A 116 -5.95 11.60 11.44
N ARG A 117 -5.79 10.95 10.29
CA ARG A 117 -5.83 9.49 10.15
C ARG A 117 -4.73 9.03 9.17
N PRO A 118 -4.18 7.81 9.32
CA PRO A 118 -3.23 7.26 8.36
C PRO A 118 -3.91 7.00 7.01
N LYS A 119 -3.21 7.32 5.91
CA LYS A 119 -3.64 6.92 4.56
C LYS A 119 -3.04 5.55 4.23
N LEU A 120 -3.89 4.51 4.19
CA LEU A 120 -3.48 3.12 3.90
C LEU A 120 -3.44 2.77 2.39
N GLY A 121 -3.93 3.70 1.55
CA GLY A 121 -3.78 3.63 0.10
C GLY A 121 -2.59 4.46 -0.38
N TRP A 122 -2.15 4.23 -1.61
CA TRP A 122 -1.13 5.07 -2.24
C TRP A 122 -1.79 6.25 -2.96
N THR A 123 -1.16 7.43 -2.90
CA THR A 123 -1.58 8.65 -3.62
C THR A 123 -0.35 9.45 -4.03
N ASP A 124 -0.52 10.41 -4.94
CA ASP A 124 0.58 11.26 -5.41
C ASP A 124 1.21 12.15 -4.33
N VAL A 125 0.66 12.21 -3.11
CA VAL A 125 1.32 12.79 -1.92
C VAL A 125 2.75 12.28 -1.77
N ALA A 126 3.01 11.00 -2.06
CA ALA A 126 4.37 10.45 -2.04
C ALA A 126 5.33 11.12 -3.03
N ARG A 127 4.82 11.58 -4.18
CA ARG A 127 5.63 12.30 -5.18
C ARG A 127 5.97 13.72 -4.72
N PHE A 128 5.05 14.41 -4.06
CA PHE A 128 5.33 15.73 -3.49
C PHE A 128 6.38 15.63 -2.38
N THR A 129 6.17 14.69 -1.45
CA THR A 129 7.11 14.47 -0.34
C THR A 129 8.48 14.05 -0.83
N SER A 130 8.59 13.25 -1.90
CA SER A 130 9.89 12.88 -2.48
C SER A 130 10.66 14.07 -3.09
N HIS A 131 9.97 15.17 -3.41
CA HIS A 131 10.57 16.42 -3.86
C HIS A 131 10.70 17.47 -2.75
N GLY A 132 10.53 17.06 -1.48
CA GLY A 132 10.62 17.96 -0.33
C GLY A 132 9.44 18.92 -0.19
N VAL A 133 8.35 18.70 -0.93
CA VAL A 133 7.11 19.48 -0.82
C VAL A 133 6.21 18.85 0.25
N PRO A 134 5.88 19.55 1.34
CA PRO A 134 4.93 19.04 2.34
C PRO A 134 3.57 18.77 1.68
N ALA A 135 3.02 17.59 1.91
CA ALA A 135 1.76 17.19 1.30
C ALA A 135 0.95 16.28 2.23
N LEU A 136 -0.37 16.37 2.11
CA LEU A 136 -1.35 15.58 2.87
C LEU A 136 -2.53 15.22 1.97
N ASN A 137 -3.30 14.22 2.39
CA ASN A 137 -4.59 13.90 1.77
C ASN A 137 -5.69 14.67 2.50
N PHE A 138 -6.41 15.53 1.79
CA PHE A 138 -7.58 16.22 2.33
C PHE A 138 -8.65 16.34 1.25
N GLY A 139 -9.86 15.90 1.56
CA GLY A 139 -10.97 15.93 0.62
C GLY A 139 -12.28 15.41 1.23
N PRO A 140 -13.40 15.62 0.53
CA PRO A 140 -14.73 15.27 0.99
C PRO A 140 -15.05 13.78 0.74
N GLY A 141 -16.10 13.29 1.40
CA GLY A 141 -16.64 11.96 1.19
C GLY A 141 -15.93 10.85 1.97
N ASN A 142 -16.54 9.67 1.97
CA ASN A 142 -15.94 8.46 2.53
C ASN A 142 -15.06 7.75 1.49
N PRO A 143 -13.73 7.65 1.67
CA PRO A 143 -12.88 6.94 0.72
C PRO A 143 -13.13 5.42 0.65
N GLU A 144 -13.83 4.82 1.61
CA GLU A 144 -14.12 3.38 1.62
C GLU A 144 -15.15 2.95 0.57
N ILE A 145 -15.97 3.89 0.08
CA ILE A 145 -16.97 3.62 -0.98
C ILE A 145 -16.49 4.01 -2.37
N ALA A 146 -15.24 4.50 -2.50
CA ALA A 146 -14.65 4.81 -3.80
C ALA A 146 -14.54 3.55 -4.67
N HIS A 147 -14.80 3.70 -5.98
CA HIS A 147 -14.85 2.62 -6.96
C HIS A 147 -15.88 1.52 -6.67
N THR A 148 -16.91 1.84 -5.88
CA THR A 148 -18.05 0.94 -5.65
C THR A 148 -19.27 1.43 -6.41
N HIS A 149 -20.27 0.57 -6.59
CA HIS A 149 -21.54 0.97 -7.21
C HIS A 149 -22.26 2.08 -6.42
N GLY A 150 -22.07 2.12 -5.10
CA GLY A 150 -22.68 3.10 -4.20
C GLY A 150 -21.78 4.29 -3.90
N GLU A 151 -20.88 4.66 -4.81
CA GLU A 151 -20.03 5.84 -4.63
C GLU A 151 -20.86 7.13 -4.71
N PHE A 152 -20.82 7.93 -3.65
CA PHE A 152 -21.43 9.26 -3.60
C PHE A 152 -20.68 10.18 -2.66
N VAL A 153 -21.00 11.46 -2.74
CA VAL A 153 -20.59 12.50 -1.79
C VAL A 153 -21.77 13.42 -1.56
N GLU A 154 -21.97 13.87 -0.32
CA GLU A 154 -23.01 14.84 -0.01
C GLU A 154 -22.50 16.27 -0.18
N ARG A 155 -23.41 17.18 -0.57
CA ARG A 155 -23.06 18.60 -0.72
C ARG A 155 -22.47 19.19 0.57
N VAL A 156 -22.97 18.80 1.74
CA VAL A 156 -22.47 19.31 3.02
C VAL A 156 -21.00 18.96 3.23
N GLU A 157 -20.53 17.82 2.72
CA GLU A 157 -19.12 17.42 2.80
C GLU A 157 -18.26 18.28 1.88
N LEU A 158 -18.76 18.60 0.68
CA LEU A 158 -18.10 19.54 -0.24
C LEU A 158 -17.98 20.93 0.39
N ASP A 159 -19.08 21.45 0.94
CA ASP A 159 -19.14 22.78 1.57
C ASP A 159 -18.21 22.84 2.79
N ALA A 160 -18.12 21.78 3.58
CA ALA A 160 -17.20 21.67 4.72
C ALA A 160 -15.72 21.69 4.27
N CYS A 161 -15.37 20.91 3.25
CA CYS A 161 -14.00 20.93 2.69
C CYS A 161 -13.64 22.30 2.10
N TYR A 162 -14.57 22.94 1.40
CA TYR A 162 -14.38 24.30 0.90
C TYR A 162 -14.11 25.28 2.04
N ALA A 163 -14.91 25.26 3.10
CA ALA A 163 -14.75 26.17 4.24
C ALA A 163 -13.39 26.03 4.92
N VAL A 164 -12.88 24.80 5.05
CA VAL A 164 -11.53 24.53 5.60
C VAL A 164 -10.44 25.15 4.72
N LEU A 165 -10.48 24.89 3.42
CA LEU A 165 -9.49 25.43 2.49
C LEU A 165 -9.56 26.96 2.42
N ALA A 166 -10.77 27.52 2.33
CA ALA A 166 -11.01 28.96 2.27
C ALA A 166 -10.48 29.68 3.52
N ARG A 167 -10.74 29.14 4.71
CA ARG A 167 -10.21 29.69 5.98
C ARG A 167 -8.69 29.65 6.01
N PHE A 168 -8.09 28.52 5.61
CA PHE A 168 -6.64 28.35 5.67
C PHE A 168 -5.89 29.33 4.75
N ILE A 169 -6.42 29.61 3.56
CA ILE A 169 -5.81 30.56 2.62
C ILE A 169 -6.25 32.01 2.86
N GLY A 170 -7.05 32.28 3.90
CA GLY A 170 -7.51 33.63 4.26
C GLY A 170 -8.59 34.21 3.34
N LEU A 171 -9.37 33.37 2.68
CA LEU A 171 -10.50 33.79 1.84
C LEU A 171 -11.75 34.14 2.66
N ILE A 172 -11.91 33.53 3.84
CA ILE A 172 -13.00 33.76 4.81
C ILE A 172 -12.47 33.81 6.24
#